data_AF-A0A9E5UUL2-F1
#
_entry.id   AF-A0A9E5UUL2-F1
#
_cell.length_a   1.000
_cell.length_b   1.000
_cell.length_c   1.000
_cell.angle_alpha   90.00
_cell.angle_beta   90.00
_cell.angle_gamma   90.00
#
_symmetry.space_group_name_H-M   'P 1'
#
loop_
_entity.id
_entity.type
_entity.pdbx_description
1 polymer ?
#
loop_
_entity_poly.entity_id
_entity_poly.type
_entity_poly.pdbx_seq_one_letter_code
_entity_poly.pdbx_strand_id
1 'polypeptide(L)' 'MMTSESLVITGGEAWEKWQAKMHNLLQSIQNQDGSWNGHHCITSPVFCTAACILALTAENDRELLLAEKDKKQD' A
#
# COMPACT_ATOMS: atom_id res chain seq x y z
N MET A 1 6.58 -0.15 -10.19
CA MET A 1 6.39 -0.46 -8.76
C MET A 1 5.76 0.72 -8.09
N MET A 2 4.70 0.46 -7.35
CA MET A 2 4.06 1.43 -6.47
C MET A 2 5.03 1.77 -5.32
N THR A 3 4.95 2.96 -4.74
CA THR A 3 5.88 3.41 -3.68
C THR A 3 5.98 2.42 -2.52
N SER A 4 4.86 1.83 -2.09
CA SER A 4 4.86 0.80 -1.03
C SER A 4 5.66 -0.44 -1.42
N GLU A 5 5.51 -0.97 -2.64
CA GLU A 5 6.23 -2.16 -3.12
C GLU A 5 7.76 -1.93 -3.13
N SER A 6 8.19 -0.76 -3.60
CA SER A 6 9.61 -0.37 -3.59
C SER A 6 10.17 -0.29 -2.16
N LEU A 7 9.37 0.19 -1.21
CA LEU A 7 9.76 0.29 0.19
C LEU A 7 9.77 -1.09 0.87
N VAL A 8 8.84 -1.99 0.56
CA VAL A 8 8.86 -3.38 1.05
C VAL A 8 10.15 -4.09 0.65
N ILE A 9 10.54 -3.96 -0.63
CA ILE A 9 11.77 -4.54 -1.17
C ILE A 9 13.02 -3.96 -0.51
N THR A 10 13.02 -2.65 -0.25
CA THR A 10 14.12 -1.98 0.44
C THR A 10 14.19 -2.40 1.91
N GLY A 11 13.03 -2.55 2.54
CA GLY A 11 12.89 -2.91 3.94
C GLY A 11 13.44 -1.87 4.92
N GLY A 12 13.69 -2.30 6.15
CA GLY A 12 14.30 -1.51 7.21
C GLY A 12 13.42 -0.35 7.71
N GLU A 13 14.07 0.61 8.38
CA GLU A 13 13.39 1.72 9.07
C GLU A 13 12.51 2.57 8.15
N ALA A 14 12.91 2.73 6.87
CA ALA A 14 12.13 3.50 5.90
C ALA A 14 10.77 2.84 5.60
N TRP A 15 10.75 1.51 5.50
CA TRP A 15 9.52 0.74 5.35
C TRP A 15 8.65 0.82 6.60
N GLU A 16 9.22 0.58 7.78
CA GLU A 16 8.46 0.61 9.05
C GLU A 16 7.79 1.97 9.28
N LYS A 17 8.51 3.07 9.03
CA LYS A 17 7.97 4.43 9.12
C LYS A 17 6.86 4.68 8.11
N TRP A 18 7.03 4.23 6.88
CA TRP A 18 6.03 4.37 5.83
C TRP A 18 4.76 3.59 6.18
N GLN A 19 4.92 2.33 6.58
CA GLN A 19 3.81 1.44 6.90
C GLN A 19 3.01 1.97 8.08
N ALA A 20 3.68 2.37 9.17
CA ALA A 20 3.01 2.99 10.32
C ALA A 20 2.28 4.28 9.94
N LYS A 21 2.90 5.13 9.10
CA LYS A 21 2.27 6.36 8.61
C LYS A 21 1.01 6.06 7.79
N MET A 22 1.07 5.11 6.87
CA MET A 22 -0.04 4.77 5.99
C MET A 22 -1.18 4.10 6.75
N HIS A 23 -0.88 3.20 7.69
CA HIS A 23 -1.89 2.58 8.57
C HIS A 23 -2.63 3.63 9.39
N ASN A 24 -1.91 4.52 10.07
CA ASN A 24 -2.52 5.58 10.87
C ASN A 24 -3.38 6.52 10.02
N LEU A 25 -2.86 6.96 8.87
CA LEU A 25 -3.58 7.86 7.97
C LEU A 25 -4.86 7.21 7.46
N LEU A 26 -4.75 6.04 6.82
CA LEU A 26 -5.88 5.38 6.18
C LEU A 26 -6.95 4.95 7.19
N GLN A 27 -6.54 4.50 8.39
CA GLN A 27 -7.49 4.20 9.46
C GLN A 27 -8.26 5.45 9.89
N SER A 28 -7.60 6.61 10.01
CA SER A 28 -8.26 7.85 10.45
C SER A 28 -9.29 8.42 9.46
N ILE A 29 -9.22 8.02 8.19
CA ILE A 29 -10.12 8.51 7.12
C ILE A 29 -10.99 7.39 6.54
N GLN A 30 -11.02 6.21 7.17
CA GLN A 30 -11.88 5.11 6.77
C GLN A 30 -13.33 5.40 7.15
N ASN A 31 -14.26 5.11 6.26
CA ASN A 31 -15.68 5.22 6.57
C ASN A 31 -16.13 4.11 7.54
N GLN A 32 -17.30 4.29 8.16
CA GLN A 32 -17.87 3.31 9.09
C GLN A 32 -18.14 1.93 8.45
N ASP A 33 -18.37 1.88 7.15
CA ASP A 33 -18.58 0.63 6.40
C ASP A 33 -17.26 -0.03 5.94
N GLY A 34 -16.11 0.56 6.30
CA GLY A 34 -14.79 0.09 5.94
C GLY A 34 -14.29 0.56 4.57
N SER A 35 -15.08 1.34 3.82
CA SER A 35 -14.67 1.89 2.52
C SER A 35 -13.84 3.17 2.65
N TRP A 36 -13.30 3.62 1.52
CA TRP A 36 -12.69 4.95 1.36
C TRP A 36 -13.27 5.68 0.16
N ASN A 37 -13.40 7.00 0.29
CA ASN A 37 -13.84 7.89 -0.78
C ASN A 37 -12.72 8.85 -1.18
N GLY A 38 -12.60 9.09 -2.48
CA GLY A 38 -11.84 10.22 -3.02
C GLY A 38 -12.75 11.44 -3.12
N HIS A 39 -12.19 12.62 -2.90
CA HIS A 39 -12.93 13.89 -2.94
C HIS A 39 -13.15 14.41 -4.37
N HIS A 40 -12.77 13.65 -5.40
CA HIS A 40 -12.80 14.09 -6.80
C HIS A 40 -13.70 13.18 -7.66
N CYS A 41 -14.43 13.79 -8.59
CA CYS A 41 -15.51 13.18 -9.38
C CYS A 41 -15.10 11.96 -10.25
N ILE A 42 -13.80 11.67 -10.42
CA ILE A 42 -13.30 10.59 -11.27
C ILE A 42 -12.99 9.32 -10.46
N THR A 43 -12.84 9.44 -9.14
CA THR A 43 -12.47 8.32 -8.27
C THR A 43 -13.72 7.69 -7.65
N SER A 44 -14.16 6.56 -8.20
CA SER A 44 -15.21 5.73 -7.60
C SER A 44 -14.78 5.25 -6.21
N PRO A 45 -15.70 5.12 -5.23
CA PRO A 45 -15.41 4.53 -3.92
C PRO A 45 -14.76 3.14 -4.03
N VAL A 46 -15.08 2.38 -5.08
CA VAL A 46 -14.46 1.06 -5.36
C VAL A 46 -12.97 1.21 -5.62
N PHE A 47 -12.59 2.18 -6.47
CA PHE A 47 -11.19 2.42 -6.80
C PHE A 47 -10.41 2.89 -5.56
N CYS A 48 -10.95 3.85 -4.81
CA CYS A 48 -10.32 4.36 -3.60
C CYS A 48 -10.14 3.27 -2.54
N THR A 49 -11.18 2.46 -2.32
CA THR A 49 -11.11 1.34 -1.37
C THR A 49 -10.07 0.32 -1.80
N ALA A 50 -10.03 -0.08 -3.08
CA ALA A 50 -9.03 -1.01 -3.59
C ALA A 50 -7.60 -0.46 -3.42
N ALA A 51 -7.36 0.82 -3.74
CA ALA A 51 -6.05 1.45 -3.58
C ALA A 51 -5.61 1.49 -2.11
N CYS A 52 -6.53 1.78 -1.18
CA CYS A 52 -6.22 1.80 0.25
C CYS A 52 -5.89 0.40 0.77
N ILE A 53 -6.65 -0.63 0.36
CA ILE A 53 -6.37 -2.02 0.70
C ILE A 53 -4.99 -2.43 0.20
N LEU A 54 -4.68 -2.19 -1.09
CA LEU A 54 -3.38 -2.51 -1.67
C LEU A 54 -2.23 -1.82 -0.92
N ALA A 55 -2.40 -0.56 -0.52
CA ALA A 55 -1.40 0.15 0.25
C ALA A 55 -1.19 -0.45 1.66
N LEU A 56 -2.26 -0.84 2.34
CA LEU A 56 -2.21 -1.42 3.69
C LEU A 56 -1.62 -2.83 3.69
N THR A 57 -1.87 -3.61 2.63
CA THR A 57 -1.47 -5.02 2.52
C THR A 57 -0.19 -5.23 1.71
N ALA A 58 0.56 -4.18 1.39
CA ALA A 58 1.75 -4.29 0.53
C ALA A 58 2.83 -5.26 1.10
N GLU A 59 2.92 -5.44 2.41
CA GLU A 59 3.82 -6.43 3.04
C GLU A 59 3.46 -7.88 2.64
N ASN A 60 2.19 -8.17 2.34
CA ASN A 60 1.76 -9.54 2.03
C ASN A 60 2.43 -10.07 0.76
N ASP A 61 2.83 -9.17 -0.15
CA ASP A 61 3.50 -9.51 -1.40
C ASP A 61 5.03 -9.55 -1.26
N ARG A 62 5.57 -9.39 -0.05
CA ARG A 62 7.02 -9.29 0.21
C ARG A 62 7.83 -10.42 -0.42
N GLU A 63 7.41 -11.67 -0.21
CA GLU A 63 8.14 -12.84 -0.74
C GLU A 63 8.17 -12.85 -2.27
N LEU A 64 7.03 -12.53 -2.89
CA LEU A 64 6.92 -12.41 -4.34
C LEU A 64 7.80 -11.28 -4.87
N LEU A 65 7.76 -10.11 -4.22
CA LEU A 65 8.53 -8.93 -4.62
C LEU A 65 10.05 -9.15 -4.52
N LEU A 66 10.50 -9.88 -3.50
CA LEU A 66 11.91 -10.26 -3.36
C LEU A 66 12.32 -11.27 -4.44
N ALA A 67 11.50 -12.29 -4.70
CA ALA A 67 11.77 -13.25 -5.76
C ALA A 67 11.83 -12.60 -7.16
N GLU A 68 10.97 -11.62 -7.45
CA GLU A 68 10.98 -10.88 -8.72
C GLU A 68 12.18 -9.91 -8.84
N LYS A 69 12.69 -9.38 -7.72
CA LYS A 69 13.94 -8.62 -7.71
C LYS A 69 15.12 -9.50 -8.10
N ASP A 70 15.20 -10.70 -7.53
CA ASP A 70 16.31 -11.61 -7.75
C ASP A 70 16.35 -12.10 -9.20
N LYS A 71 15.18 -12.44 -9.80
CA LYS A 71 15.07 -12.81 -11.23
C LYS A 71 15.51 -11.72 -12.22
N LYS A 72 15.49 -10.44 -11.81
CA LYS A 72 15.88 -9.31 -12.67
C LYS A 72 17.37 -8.97 -12.57
N GLN A 73 18.10 -9.60 -11.65
CA GLN A 73 19.55 -9.40 -11.50
C GLN A 73 20.38 -10.40 -12.32
N ASP A 74 19.74 -11.42 -12.89
CA ASP A 74 20.29 -12.34 -13.90
C ASP A 74 20.05 -11.83 -15.33
#